data_AF-S4RZP0-F1
#
_entry.id   AF-S4RZP0-F1
#
_cell.length_a   1.000
_cell.length_b   1.000
_cell.length_c   1.000
_cell.angle_alpha   90.00
_cell.angle_beta   90.00
_cell.angle_gamma   90.00
#
_symmetry.space_group_name_H-M   'P 1'
#
loop_
_entity.id
_entity.type
_entity.pdbx_description
1 polymer ?
#
loop_
_entity_poly.entity_id
_entity_poly.type
_entity_poly.pdbx_seq_one_letter_code
_entity_poly.pdbx_strand_id
1 'polypeptide(L)'
;LSYFTECKVDNCEMCFSNTFCTKCTEGYYLHKGKCYNTCPEGFSTANQTMECTSVVHCKVGPWAEWGTCTKQGRTCGFKWGQALRSRHINQLPSPDGRACPQTLETRRCRAPLRFCPGDGETSPA
;
A
#
# COMPACT_ATOMS: atom_id res chain seq x y z
N LEU A 1 52.62 -10.85 5.06
CA LEU A 1 51.44 -10.10 4.58
C LEU A 1 50.21 -10.71 5.23
N SER A 2 49.70 -10.12 6.30
CA SER A 2 48.37 -10.44 6.83
C SER A 2 47.78 -9.16 7.39
N TYR A 3 47.15 -8.37 6.51
CA TYR A 3 46.35 -7.22 6.90
C TYR A 3 45.03 -7.77 7.48
N PHE A 4 45.10 -8.33 8.69
CA PHE A 4 43.90 -8.69 9.43
C PHE A 4 43.26 -7.37 9.83
N THR A 5 42.27 -6.95 9.05
CA THR A 5 41.58 -5.69 9.30
C THR A 5 40.61 -5.96 10.43
N GLU A 6 41.02 -5.66 11.67
CA GLU A 6 40.11 -5.74 12.81
C GLU A 6 38.88 -4.86 12.53
N CYS A 7 37.69 -5.45 12.70
CA CYS A 7 36.44 -4.73 12.59
C CYS A 7 36.37 -3.71 13.73
N LYS A 8 36.27 -2.42 13.41
CA LYS A 8 36.09 -1.34 14.40
C LYS A 8 34.61 -0.99 14.61
N VAL A 9 33.70 -1.79 14.07
CA VAL A 9 32.26 -1.60 14.19
C VAL A 9 31.76 -2.40 15.39
N ASP A 10 31.04 -1.75 16.30
CA ASP A 10 30.47 -2.41 17.48
C ASP A 10 29.47 -3.50 17.09
N ASN A 11 29.51 -4.62 17.82
CA ASN A 11 28.62 -5.77 17.63
C ASN A 11 28.71 -6.40 16.22
N CYS A 12 29.91 -6.36 15.62
CA CYS A 12 30.20 -6.88 14.29
C CYS A 12 31.06 -8.16 14.35
N GLU A 13 30.58 -9.25 13.75
CA GLU A 13 31.32 -10.52 13.63
C GLU A 13 32.24 -10.56 12.41
N MET A 14 31.74 -10.05 11.27
CA MET A 14 32.47 -10.01 10.01
C MET A 14 32.30 -8.65 9.37
N CYS A 15 33.38 -8.11 8.80
CA CYS A 15 33.38 -6.83 8.12
C CYS A 15 34.14 -6.91 6.80
N PHE A 16 33.66 -6.14 5.82
CA PHE A 16 34.36 -5.94 4.55
C PHE A 16 35.48 -4.89 4.69
N SER A 17 35.27 -3.89 5.54
CA SER A 17 36.26 -2.90 5.95
C SER A 17 36.11 -2.58 7.44
N ASN A 18 37.10 -1.91 8.04
CA ASN A 18 37.02 -1.53 9.46
C ASN A 18 35.79 -0.68 9.83
N THR A 19 35.09 -0.08 8.87
CA THR A 19 33.86 0.72 9.06
C THR A 19 32.61 0.08 8.45
N PHE A 20 32.72 -1.08 7.81
CA PHE A 20 31.61 -1.70 7.09
C PHE A 20 31.43 -3.16 7.50
N CYS A 21 30.47 -3.38 8.39
CA CYS A 21 30.07 -4.71 8.83
C CYS A 21 29.26 -5.44 7.76
N THR A 22 29.51 -6.74 7.61
CA THR A 22 28.77 -7.66 6.74
C THR A 22 27.96 -8.69 7.53
N LYS A 23 28.32 -8.96 8.79
CA LYS A 23 27.55 -9.80 9.70
C LYS A 23 27.62 -9.28 11.13
N CYS A 24 26.46 -9.03 11.73
CA CYS A 24 26.35 -8.62 13.12
C CYS A 24 26.32 -9.82 14.07
N THR A 25 26.65 -9.57 15.34
CA THR A 25 26.45 -10.56 16.40
C THR A 25 24.97 -10.89 16.57
N GLU A 26 24.67 -12.08 17.07
CA GLU A 26 23.31 -12.52 17.35
C GLU A 26 22.54 -11.48 18.20
N GLY A 27 21.29 -11.18 17.82
CA GLY A 27 20.45 -10.17 18.45
C GLY A 27 20.63 -8.74 17.93
N TYR A 28 21.56 -8.52 17.00
CA TYR A 28 21.73 -7.23 16.31
C TYR A 28 21.34 -7.32 14.84
N TYR A 29 20.84 -6.21 14.32
CA TYR A 29 20.33 -6.06 12.96
C TYR A 29 21.27 -5.20 12.13
N LEU A 30 21.65 -5.72 10.96
CA LEU A 30 22.53 -5.03 10.03
C LEU A 30 21.75 -3.96 9.26
N HIS A 31 22.25 -2.72 9.31
CA HIS A 31 21.75 -1.61 8.50
C HIS A 31 22.91 -0.75 7.98
N LYS A 32 23.09 -0.72 6.65
CA LYS A 32 24.13 0.10 5.97
C LYS A 32 25.55 -0.09 6.55
N GLY A 33 25.92 -1.34 6.84
CA GLY A 33 27.26 -1.67 7.35
C GLY A 33 27.45 -1.43 8.85
N LYS A 34 26.38 -1.17 9.61
CA LYS A 34 26.39 -1.01 11.07
C LYS A 34 25.37 -1.93 11.72
N CYS A 35 25.61 -2.29 12.98
CA CYS A 35 24.77 -3.18 13.75
C CYS A 35 23.97 -2.39 14.78
N TYR A 36 22.66 -2.63 14.84
CA TYR A 36 21.73 -1.97 15.76
C TYR A 36 20.94 -3.01 16.54
N ASN A 37 20.62 -2.74 17.80
CA ASN A 37 19.77 -3.63 18.61
C ASN A 37 18.28 -3.59 18.19
N THR A 38 17.87 -2.56 17.46
CA THR A 38 16.53 -2.42 16.86
C THR A 38 16.68 -1.61 15.57
N CYS A 39 15.87 -1.91 14.56
CA CYS A 39 15.95 -1.18 13.30
C CYS A 39 15.60 0.31 13.48
N PRO A 40 16.33 1.22 12.81
CA PRO A 40 16.06 2.66 12.85
C PRO A 40 14.71 3.00 12.22
N GLU A 41 14.23 4.23 12.45
CA GLU A 41 12.93 4.68 11.98
C GLU A 41 12.76 4.51 10.46
N GLY A 42 11.62 3.94 10.05
CA GLY A 42 11.34 3.62 8.65
C GLY A 42 11.95 2.30 8.16
N PHE A 43 12.57 1.51 9.04
CA PHE A 43 13.09 0.18 8.74
C PHE A 43 12.52 -0.89 9.68
N SER A 44 12.39 -2.11 9.16
CA SER A 44 11.94 -3.28 9.92
C SER A 44 12.69 -4.53 9.49
N THR A 45 12.64 -5.54 10.36
CA THR A 45 13.17 -6.88 10.12
C THR A 45 12.18 -7.67 9.27
N ALA A 46 12.09 -7.33 7.98
CA ALA A 46 11.19 -8.05 7.10
C ALA A 46 11.68 -9.51 6.96
N ASN A 47 10.81 -10.47 7.25
CA ASN A 47 11.03 -11.91 7.06
C ASN A 47 12.07 -12.55 8.00
N GLN A 48 12.13 -12.14 9.27
CA GLN A 48 12.94 -12.80 10.31
C GLN A 48 14.46 -12.84 10.04
N THR A 49 14.95 -12.06 9.08
CA THR A 49 16.40 -11.90 8.86
C THR A 49 16.99 -10.91 9.86
N MET A 50 18.28 -11.06 10.15
CA MET A 50 19.05 -10.11 10.98
C MET A 50 19.45 -8.85 10.17
N GLU A 51 18.56 -8.37 9.31
CA GLU A 51 18.80 -7.24 8.40
C GLU A 51 17.64 -6.26 8.42
N CYS A 52 17.96 -4.97 8.51
CA CYS A 52 16.97 -3.90 8.49
C CYS A 52 16.64 -3.50 7.05
N THR A 53 15.41 -3.76 6.65
CA THR A 53 14.86 -3.41 5.33
C THR A 53 13.92 -2.22 5.44
N SER A 54 13.81 -1.42 4.38
CA SER A 54 12.92 -0.24 4.40
C SER A 54 11.48 -0.68 4.54
N VAL A 55 10.75 -0.07 5.48
CA VAL A 55 9.30 -0.20 5.58
C VAL A 55 8.68 0.56 4.42
N VAL A 56 7.92 -0.16 3.61
CA VAL A 56 7.25 0.38 2.44
C VAL A 56 5.76 0.42 2.76
N HIS A 57 5.17 1.61 2.75
CA HIS A 57 3.72 1.74 2.94
C HIS A 57 2.99 1.62 1.62
N CYS A 58 1.72 1.19 1.69
CA CYS A 58 0.89 1.18 0.49
C CYS A 58 0.69 2.60 -0.05
N LYS A 59 0.83 2.76 -1.37
CA LYS A 59 0.48 4.00 -2.09
C LYS A 59 -0.61 3.69 -3.09
N VAL A 60 -1.62 4.54 -3.13
CA VAL A 60 -2.74 4.45 -4.08
C VAL A 60 -2.72 5.66 -5.02
N GLY A 61 -3.20 5.43 -6.23
CA GLY A 61 -3.34 6.48 -7.24
C GLY A 61 -4.49 7.45 -6.93
N PRO A 62 -4.66 8.47 -7.79
CA PRO A 62 -5.83 9.33 -7.72
C PRO A 62 -7.10 8.51 -7.96
N TRP A 63 -8.21 9.03 -7.44
CA TRP A 63 -9.53 8.51 -7.76
C TRP A 63 -9.84 8.72 -9.24
N ALA A 64 -10.42 7.71 -9.88
CA ALA A 64 -11.10 7.89 -11.15
C ALA A 64 -12.32 8.80 -10.98
N GLU A 65 -12.82 9.32 -12.11
CA GLU A 65 -14.09 10.02 -12.15
C GLU A 65 -15.23 9.11 -11.65
N TRP A 66 -16.27 9.75 -11.11
CA TRP A 66 -17.45 9.03 -10.69
C TRP A 66 -18.15 8.38 -11.89
N GLY A 67 -18.43 7.09 -11.77
CA GLY A 67 -19.24 6.38 -12.74
C GLY A 67 -20.68 6.89 -12.79
N THR A 68 -21.43 6.40 -13.79
CA THR A 68 -22.84 6.76 -13.99
C THR A 68 -23.67 6.43 -12.75
N CYS A 69 -24.58 7.34 -12.40
CA CYS A 69 -25.54 7.09 -11.33
C CYS A 69 -26.47 5.95 -11.74
N THR A 70 -26.48 4.85 -10.97
CA THR A 70 -27.33 3.68 -11.25
C THR A 70 -28.16 3.28 -10.05
N LYS A 71 -29.28 2.59 -10.27
CA LYS A 71 -30.08 1.96 -9.22
C LYS A 71 -30.32 0.50 -9.60
N GLN A 72 -29.74 -0.43 -8.85
CA GLN A 72 -29.86 -1.88 -9.11
C GLN A 72 -29.54 -2.25 -10.57
N GLY A 73 -28.47 -1.67 -11.12
CA GLY A 73 -28.06 -1.89 -12.52
C GLY A 73 -28.86 -1.10 -13.58
N ARG A 74 -29.91 -0.36 -13.19
CA ARG A 74 -30.68 0.49 -14.10
C ARG A 74 -30.09 1.89 -14.18
N THR A 75 -30.26 2.55 -15.33
CA THR A 75 -29.85 3.95 -15.63
C THR A 75 -31.04 4.89 -15.90
N CYS A 76 -32.26 4.36 -15.92
CA CYS A 76 -33.53 5.06 -16.11
C CYS A 76 -34.54 4.66 -15.02
N GLY A 77 -35.65 5.40 -14.89
CA GLY A 77 -36.75 5.10 -13.98
C GLY A 77 -36.50 5.47 -12.51
N PHE A 78 -35.44 6.23 -12.21
CA PHE A 78 -35.15 6.69 -10.85
C PHE A 78 -34.62 8.13 -10.81
N LYS A 79 -34.86 8.80 -9.68
CA LYS A 79 -34.30 10.12 -9.35
C LYS A 79 -33.02 10.03 -8.50
N TRP A 80 -32.81 8.92 -7.80
CA TRP A 80 -31.69 8.70 -6.88
C TRP A 80 -31.08 7.33 -7.09
N GLY A 81 -29.75 7.27 -7.10
CA GLY A 81 -28.98 6.04 -7.27
C GLY A 81 -27.64 6.13 -6.54
N GLN A 82 -26.71 5.28 -6.97
CA GLN A 82 -25.34 5.23 -6.50
C GLN A 82 -24.38 5.34 -7.68
N ALA A 83 -23.33 6.11 -7.48
CA ALA A 83 -22.19 6.19 -8.38
C ALA A 83 -21.01 5.49 -7.70
N LEU A 84 -20.24 4.76 -8.49
CA LEU A 84 -19.04 4.04 -8.05
C LEU A 84 -17.82 4.75 -8.62
N ARG A 85 -16.75 4.85 -7.84
CA ARG A 85 -15.43 5.19 -8.36
C ARG A 85 -14.40 4.22 -7.82
N SER A 86 -13.31 4.06 -8.56
CA SER A 86 -12.20 3.22 -8.16
C SER A 86 -10.88 3.97 -8.26
N ARG A 87 -9.87 3.47 -7.56
CA ARG A 87 -8.46 3.87 -7.68
C ARG A 87 -7.59 2.64 -7.64
N HIS A 88 -6.44 2.70 -8.32
CA HIS A 88 -5.49 1.59 -8.34
C HIS A 88 -4.48 1.69 -7.21
N ILE A 89 -3.88 0.56 -6.86
CA ILE A 89 -2.74 0.49 -5.94
C ILE A 89 -1.47 0.68 -6.78
N ASN A 90 -0.69 1.70 -6.45
CA ASN A 90 0.55 2.04 -7.15
C ASN A 90 1.75 1.32 -6.53
N GLN A 91 1.67 1.02 -5.24
CA GLN A 91 2.73 0.39 -4.48
C GLN A 91 2.12 -0.46 -3.37
N LEU A 92 2.45 -1.74 -3.31
CA LEU A 92 2.04 -2.62 -2.23
C LEU A 92 2.87 -2.34 -0.96
N PRO A 93 2.30 -2.60 0.23
CA PRO A 93 3.03 -2.47 1.48
C PRO A 93 4.01 -3.62 1.68
N SER A 94 5.11 -3.36 2.40
CA SER A 94 5.92 -4.41 3.03
C SER A 94 5.13 -5.11 4.16
N PRO A 95 5.61 -6.24 4.69
CA PRO A 95 4.92 -6.94 5.80
C PRO A 95 4.59 -6.04 6.99
N ASP A 96 5.55 -5.18 7.39
CA ASP A 96 5.37 -4.21 8.49
C ASP A 96 4.85 -2.84 8.02
N GLY A 97 4.44 -2.75 6.75
CA GLY A 97 3.92 -1.53 6.15
C GLY A 97 2.43 -1.33 6.44
N ARG A 98 1.97 -0.07 6.39
CA ARG A 98 0.54 0.22 6.47
C ARG A 98 -0.21 -0.37 5.27
N ALA A 99 -1.28 -1.11 5.56
CA ALA A 99 -2.15 -1.71 4.56
C ALA A 99 -2.78 -0.67 3.61
N CYS A 100 -3.18 -1.13 2.43
CA CYS A 100 -3.82 -0.28 1.45
C CYS A 100 -5.19 0.20 1.92
N PRO A 101 -5.53 1.49 1.74
CA PRO A 101 -6.86 1.97 2.00
C PRO A 101 -7.86 1.41 0.97
N GLN A 102 -9.15 1.63 1.17
CA GLN A 102 -10.20 1.20 0.23
C GLN A 102 -9.94 1.73 -1.19
N THR A 103 -10.03 0.86 -2.17
CA THR A 103 -9.84 1.17 -3.60
C THR A 103 -11.15 1.37 -4.34
N LEU A 104 -12.27 1.13 -3.68
CA LEU A 104 -13.62 1.27 -4.20
C LEU A 104 -14.41 2.20 -3.30
N GLU A 105 -15.14 3.13 -3.90
CA GLU A 105 -16.01 4.04 -3.16
C GLU A 105 -17.35 4.21 -3.85
N THR A 106 -18.40 4.22 -3.03
CA THR A 106 -19.78 4.39 -3.48
C THR A 106 -20.35 5.66 -2.91
N ARG A 107 -21.02 6.45 -3.74
CA ARG A 107 -21.67 7.71 -3.33
C ARG A 107 -23.09 7.79 -3.85
N ARG A 108 -24.01 8.22 -3.00
CA ARG A 108 -25.38 8.53 -3.41
C ARG A 108 -25.38 9.70 -4.40
N CYS A 109 -26.11 9.55 -5.49
CA CYS A 109 -26.18 10.53 -6.57
C CYS A 109 -27.62 10.77 -7.00
N ARG A 110 -27.86 11.95 -7.56
CA ARG A 110 -29.12 12.29 -8.22
C ARG A 110 -28.98 12.02 -9.71
N ALA A 111 -29.94 11.34 -10.29
CA ALA A 111 -30.00 11.07 -11.72
C ALA A 111 -31.11 11.90 -12.39
N PRO A 112 -30.93 12.30 -13.65
CA PRO A 112 -32.03 12.79 -14.46
C PRO A 112 -33.10 11.70 -14.57
N LEU A 113 -34.35 12.04 -14.27
CA LEU A 113 -35.46 11.10 -14.46
C LEU A 113 -35.66 10.87 -15.96
N ARG A 114 -35.31 9.67 -16.42
CA ARG A 114 -35.58 9.20 -17.78
C ARG A 114 -36.57 8.05 -17.70
N PHE A 115 -37.58 8.01 -18.55
CA PHE A 115 -38.45 6.84 -18.67
C PHE A 115 -37.67 5.71 -19.33
N CYS A 116 -37.87 4.47 -18.87
CA CYS A 116 -37.23 3.33 -19.50
C CYS A 116 -38.03 2.90 -20.74
N PRO A 117 -37.35 2.49 -21.83
CA PRO A 117 -38.03 1.91 -22.98
C PRO A 117 -38.75 0.62 -22.55
N GLY A 118 -40.07 0.59 -22.68
CA GLY A 118 -40.92 -0.54 -22.27
C GLY A 118 -41.83 -0.27 -21.06
N ASP A 119 -41.67 0.84 -20.35
CA ASP A 119 -42.57 1.28 -19.26
C ASP A 119 -43.59 2.31 -19.78
N GLY A 120 -44.26 1.98 -20.88
CA GLY A 120 -45.11 2.91 -21.63
C GLY A 120 -46.28 2.26 -22.33
N GLU A 121 -47.11 1.51 -21.59
CA GLU A 121 -48.51 1.30 -21.96
C GLU A 121 -49.39 1.23 -20.71
N THR A 122 -49.63 2.38 -20.09
CA THR A 122 -50.89 2.63 -19.37
C THR A 122 -51.41 4.01 -19.80
N SER A 123 -52.36 3.93 -20.73
CA SER A 123 -53.23 5.01 -21.20
C SER A 123 -53.92 5.72 -20.02
N PRO A 124 -53.98 7.06 -19.97
CA PRO A 124 -55.08 7.76 -19.35
C PRO A 124 -56.20 8.00 -20.37
N ALA A 125 -57.41 7.66 -19.93
CA ALA A 125 -58.70 7.75 -20.62
C ALA A 125 -59.03 9.14 -21.21
#